data_AF-A0A5R9KZM8-F1
#
_entry.id   AF-A0A5R9KZM8-F1
#
_cell.length_a   1.000
_cell.length_b   1.000
_cell.length_c   1.000
_cell.angle_alpha   90.00
_cell.angle_beta   90.00
_cell.angle_gamma   90.00
#
_symmetry.space_group_name_H-M   'P 1'
#
loop_
_entity.id
_entity.type
_entity.pdbx_description
1 polymer ?
#
loop_
_entity_poly.entity_id
_entity_poly.type
_entity_poly.pdbx_seq_one_letter_code
_entity_poly.pdbx_strand_id
1 'polypeptide(L)'
;MLTSCSSLLDEVFPKRNVGEEGTGGKNPDDYEPVGDKTLAFFGDSLTIGAGGSMPYGNYVAAAMKSRPVATDGIVGQIALSIAIRQGGMPLKISVDKGKFDGVNEVKVTKINNEFLSTPINNDTYSRTGTVAGVKCTITRKVEGDEVYTIKPETESDVEIPADSVFELDDAVRLRSATQILWYGRNNIGNFNAEDEIMSALDSSIAYISDPKRYVVLGILLATPDNEGTSNYNQVMDINQKLASKYGNAYVEMTPPTPAEMSEVNYTPDSNDESDIAQKNFPRGLRAADSTDEIHLNDKGYQLVANRVAKKLKELKY
;
A
#
# COMPACT_ATOMS: atom_id res chain seq x y z
N MET A 1 -15.85 75.44 0.56
CA MET A 1 -16.66 75.18 -0.64
C MET A 1 -17.43 73.88 -0.39
N LEU A 2 -18.77 73.98 -0.41
CA LEU A 2 -19.80 72.98 -0.79
C LEU A 2 -19.65 71.53 -0.25
N THR A 3 -20.41 71.12 0.79
CA THR A 3 -21.71 70.36 0.76
C THR A 3 -21.61 68.97 0.08
N SER A 4 -22.10 67.85 0.61
CA SER A 4 -23.33 67.58 1.41
C SER A 4 -23.24 66.22 2.12
N CYS A 5 -23.78 66.11 3.35
CA CYS A 5 -25.03 65.43 3.76
C CYS A 5 -24.96 63.92 4.04
N SER A 6 -24.75 63.62 5.33
CA SER A 6 -25.52 62.70 6.21
C SER A 6 -26.79 62.02 5.68
N SER A 7 -26.94 60.71 5.98
CA SER A 7 -28.01 60.15 6.86
C SER A 7 -27.99 58.60 6.78
N LEU A 8 -27.63 57.90 7.87
CA LEU A 8 -28.55 57.29 8.85
C LEU A 8 -29.32 56.08 8.31
N LEU A 9 -29.01 54.89 8.81
CA LEU A 9 -29.83 54.17 9.79
C LEU A 9 -29.11 52.86 10.21
N ASP A 10 -28.74 52.81 11.50
CA ASP A 10 -28.64 51.59 12.30
C ASP A 10 -29.99 50.83 12.19
N GLU A 11 -30.12 49.50 12.29
CA GLU A 11 -29.88 48.57 13.39
C GLU A 11 -30.13 47.16 12.77
N VAL A 12 -29.51 46.05 13.16
CA VAL A 12 -29.96 45.17 14.25
C VAL A 12 -28.80 44.20 14.62
N PHE A 13 -28.01 44.52 15.67
CA PHE A 13 -27.27 43.64 16.62
C PHE A 13 -26.28 42.52 16.11
N PRO A 14 -25.29 42.02 16.92
CA PRO A 14 -23.91 42.54 16.90
C PRO A 14 -22.76 41.48 16.84
N LYS A 15 -21.51 41.97 16.74
CA LYS A 15 -20.18 41.35 17.05
C LYS A 15 -19.52 40.54 15.91
N ARG A 16 -18.20 40.60 15.69
CA ARG A 16 -17.05 40.68 16.64
C ARG A 16 -15.94 41.63 16.18
N ASN A 17 -15.27 42.20 17.18
CA ASN A 17 -14.11 43.08 17.10
C ASN A 17 -12.97 42.45 16.30
N VAL A 18 -12.54 43.17 15.28
CA VAL A 18 -11.23 43.04 14.65
C VAL A 18 -10.28 43.93 15.45
N GLY A 19 -9.27 43.33 16.07
CA GLY A 19 -8.18 44.00 16.75
C GLY A 19 -6.85 43.43 16.29
N GLU A 20 -6.15 44.24 15.51
CA GLU A 20 -4.70 44.45 15.47
C GLU A 20 -3.72 43.29 15.15
N GLU A 21 -3.10 43.46 13.98
CA GLU A 21 -1.67 43.33 13.65
C GLU A 21 -0.78 42.49 14.58
N GLY A 22 -0.34 41.34 14.05
CA GLY A 22 0.86 40.63 14.48
C GLY A 22 1.72 40.32 13.25
N THR A 23 2.83 41.04 13.13
CA THR A 23 3.90 40.83 12.14
C THR A 23 4.45 39.40 12.23
N GLY A 24 4.29 38.64 11.16
CA GLY A 24 4.89 37.32 10.99
C GLY A 24 4.83 36.91 9.53
N GLY A 25 5.69 37.51 8.71
CA GLY A 25 5.90 37.09 7.33
C GLY A 25 6.42 35.66 7.33
N LYS A 26 5.53 34.70 7.14
CA LYS A 26 5.90 33.33 6.82
C LYS A 26 6.59 33.31 5.47
N ASN A 27 7.67 32.54 5.36
CA ASN A 27 8.36 32.31 4.11
C ASN A 27 7.37 31.67 3.12
N PRO A 28 7.46 31.91 1.80
CA PRO A 28 6.61 31.22 0.82
C PRO A 28 6.73 29.69 0.87
N ASP A 29 7.82 29.20 1.46
CA ASP A 29 8.10 27.78 1.73
C ASP A 29 7.42 27.23 3.01
N ASP A 30 6.78 28.08 3.83
CA ASP A 30 6.08 27.68 5.06
C ASP A 30 4.61 27.28 4.81
N TYR A 31 4.19 27.19 3.55
CA TYR A 31 2.94 26.54 3.17
C TYR A 31 3.18 25.02 3.10
N GLU A 32 3.22 24.36 4.26
CA GLU A 32 3.03 22.92 4.29
C GLU A 32 1.65 22.63 3.67
N PRO A 33 1.55 21.82 2.60
CA PRO A 33 0.25 21.45 2.08
C PRO A 33 -0.55 20.78 3.20
N VAL A 34 -1.76 21.28 3.46
CA VAL A 34 -2.74 20.63 4.34
C VAL A 34 -3.26 19.38 3.61
N GLY A 35 -2.39 18.40 3.43
CA GLY A 35 -2.63 17.14 2.76
C GLY A 35 -2.33 15.97 3.69
N ASP A 36 -2.94 14.82 3.42
CA ASP A 36 -2.71 13.60 4.17
C ASP A 36 -1.20 13.26 4.19
N LYS A 37 -0.64 13.16 5.41
CA LYS A 37 0.79 12.89 5.63
C LYS A 37 1.09 11.40 5.75
N THR A 38 0.08 10.54 5.72
CA THR A 38 0.23 9.09 5.85
C THR A 38 1.01 8.53 4.66
N LEU A 39 1.94 7.63 4.96
CA LEU A 39 2.57 6.73 4.01
C LEU A 39 1.85 5.38 4.11
N ALA A 40 1.12 4.99 3.05
CA ALA A 40 0.36 3.76 3.01
C ALA A 40 1.09 2.71 2.16
N PHE A 41 1.46 1.58 2.74
CA PHE A 41 2.20 0.53 2.09
C PHE A 41 1.27 -0.63 1.77
N PHE A 42 1.16 -0.99 0.50
CA PHE A 42 0.36 -2.10 0.03
C PHE A 42 1.25 -3.11 -0.69
N GLY A 43 1.16 -4.37 -0.28
CA GLY A 43 1.93 -5.45 -0.90
C GLY A 43 1.72 -6.79 -0.22
N ASP A 44 2.73 -7.64 -0.30
CA ASP A 44 2.77 -8.99 0.25
C ASP A 44 3.69 -9.09 1.49
N SER A 45 4.39 -10.21 1.68
CA SER A 45 5.37 -10.40 2.75
C SER A 45 6.56 -9.47 2.69
N LEU A 46 6.96 -8.98 1.51
CA LEU A 46 7.99 -7.95 1.40
C LEU A 46 7.54 -6.65 2.06
N THR A 47 6.25 -6.35 2.01
CA THR A 47 5.65 -5.18 2.68
C THR A 47 5.46 -5.40 4.19
N ILE A 48 5.15 -6.64 4.61
CA ILE A 48 5.18 -7.02 6.03
C ILE A 48 6.58 -6.84 6.63
N GLY A 49 7.64 -6.93 5.81
CA GLY A 49 9.03 -6.89 6.27
C GLY A 49 9.52 -8.25 6.77
N ALA A 50 8.97 -9.36 6.25
CA ALA A 50 9.42 -10.71 6.61
C ALA A 50 10.93 -10.85 6.39
N GLY A 51 11.64 -11.57 7.26
CA GLY A 51 13.10 -11.63 7.24
C GLY A 51 13.82 -10.44 7.91
N GLY A 52 13.13 -9.31 8.10
CA GLY A 52 13.58 -8.20 8.91
C GLY A 52 12.97 -8.19 10.33
N SER A 53 13.44 -7.27 11.17
CA SER A 53 13.02 -7.11 12.56
C SER A 53 11.81 -6.19 12.76
N MET A 54 11.37 -5.49 11.71
CA MET A 54 10.23 -4.58 11.73
C MET A 54 9.57 -4.46 10.35
N PRO A 55 8.32 -3.95 10.27
CA PRO A 55 7.67 -3.74 9.00
C PRO A 55 8.43 -2.82 8.05
N TYR A 56 8.42 -3.16 6.75
CA TYR A 56 9.12 -2.40 5.71
C TYR A 56 8.80 -0.89 5.76
N GLY A 57 7.50 -0.56 5.92
CA GLY A 57 7.05 0.83 6.01
C GLY A 57 7.73 1.64 7.13
N ASN A 58 8.14 0.98 8.22
CA ASN A 58 8.80 1.67 9.33
C ASN A 58 10.25 2.07 9.01
N TYR A 59 10.97 1.29 8.18
CA TYR A 59 12.28 1.69 7.67
C TYR A 59 12.18 2.97 6.83
N VAL A 60 11.15 3.06 5.98
CA VAL A 60 10.90 4.27 5.16
C VAL A 60 10.51 5.45 6.05
N ALA A 61 9.65 5.23 7.05
CA ALA A 61 9.24 6.27 8.00
C ALA A 61 10.44 6.88 8.72
N ALA A 62 11.38 6.05 9.19
CA ALA A 62 12.60 6.49 9.83
C ALA A 62 13.43 7.42 8.93
N ALA A 63 13.51 7.12 7.62
CA ALA A 63 14.19 7.95 6.63
C ALA A 63 13.42 9.23 6.22
N MET A 64 12.13 9.33 6.59
CA MET A 64 11.18 10.38 6.21
C MET A 64 10.70 11.23 7.41
N LYS A 65 11.53 11.38 8.46
CA LYS A 65 11.18 12.15 9.69
C LYS A 65 9.95 11.61 10.42
N SER A 66 9.77 10.29 10.43
CA SER A 66 8.72 9.60 11.20
C SER A 66 7.29 9.99 10.81
N ARG A 67 7.02 10.13 9.50
CA ARG A 67 5.63 10.26 9.00
C ARG A 67 4.75 9.10 9.47
N PRO A 68 3.43 9.31 9.70
CA PRO A 68 2.51 8.22 10.01
C PRO A 68 2.57 7.15 8.93
N VAL A 69 2.57 5.88 9.35
CA VAL A 69 2.60 4.72 8.46
C VAL A 69 1.34 3.90 8.64
N ALA A 70 0.76 3.47 7.53
CA ALA A 70 -0.17 2.36 7.48
C ALA A 70 0.43 1.26 6.61
N THR A 71 0.49 0.03 7.11
CA THR A 71 1.05 -1.11 6.39
C THR A 71 -0.05 -2.14 6.22
N ASP A 72 -0.28 -2.55 4.97
CA ASP A 72 -1.23 -3.58 4.62
C ASP A 72 -0.55 -4.61 3.71
N GLY A 73 0.08 -5.58 4.35
CA GLY A 73 0.70 -6.73 3.70
C GLY A 73 0.08 -8.03 4.21
N ILE A 74 -0.08 -9.00 3.30
CA ILE A 74 -0.42 -10.39 3.64
C ILE A 74 0.56 -11.29 2.88
N VAL A 75 1.20 -12.20 3.62
CA VAL A 75 2.23 -13.09 3.09
C VAL A 75 1.71 -13.94 1.94
N GLY A 76 2.51 -14.14 0.89
CA GLY A 76 2.17 -14.99 -0.26
C GLY A 76 1.06 -14.47 -1.18
N GLN A 77 0.58 -13.22 -1.01
CA GLN A 77 -0.49 -12.70 -1.87
C GLN A 77 -0.02 -12.23 -3.24
N ILE A 78 -0.87 -12.46 -4.23
CA ILE A 78 -0.73 -11.98 -5.60
C ILE A 78 -1.29 -10.57 -5.78
N ALA A 79 -0.90 -9.90 -6.86
CA ALA A 79 -1.27 -8.52 -7.19
C ALA A 79 -2.77 -8.20 -7.10
N LEU A 80 -3.64 -9.10 -7.57
CA LEU A 80 -5.08 -8.88 -7.59
C LEU A 80 -5.68 -8.76 -6.18
N SER A 81 -5.29 -9.63 -5.26
CA SER A 81 -5.74 -9.59 -3.86
C SER A 81 -5.28 -8.31 -3.17
N ILE A 82 -4.05 -7.86 -3.46
CA ILE A 82 -3.50 -6.61 -2.93
C ILE A 82 -4.29 -5.40 -3.46
N ALA A 83 -4.63 -5.36 -4.76
CA ALA A 83 -5.44 -4.28 -5.34
C ALA A 83 -6.85 -4.19 -4.73
N ILE A 84 -7.45 -5.32 -4.35
CA ILE A 84 -8.74 -5.31 -3.66
C ILE A 84 -8.60 -4.75 -2.24
N ARG A 85 -7.58 -5.19 -1.49
CA ARG A 85 -7.29 -4.64 -0.15
C ARG A 85 -7.04 -3.13 -0.18
N GLN A 86 -6.32 -2.66 -1.20
CA GLN A 86 -6.04 -1.23 -1.41
C GLN A 86 -7.26 -0.42 -1.86
N GLY A 87 -8.27 -1.05 -2.48
CA GLY A 87 -9.50 -0.41 -2.98
C GLY A 87 -9.53 -0.18 -4.50
N GLY A 88 -8.42 -0.42 -5.18
CA GLY A 88 -8.29 -0.34 -6.64
C GLY A 88 -9.30 -1.19 -7.39
N MET A 89 -9.66 -2.34 -6.81
CA MET A 89 -10.69 -3.21 -7.35
C MET A 89 -11.81 -3.44 -6.33
N PRO A 90 -13.08 -3.34 -6.74
CA PRO A 90 -14.20 -3.52 -5.81
C PRO A 90 -14.30 -4.97 -5.35
N LEU A 91 -14.39 -5.15 -4.04
CA LEU A 91 -14.77 -6.42 -3.42
C LEU A 91 -16.29 -6.61 -3.59
N LYS A 92 -16.71 -7.65 -4.30
CA LYS A 92 -18.12 -8.00 -4.49
C LYS A 92 -18.45 -9.28 -3.75
N ILE A 93 -19.52 -9.24 -2.97
CA ILE A 93 -19.98 -10.36 -2.16
C ILE A 93 -21.46 -10.68 -2.37
N SER A 94 -21.79 -11.95 -2.16
CA SER A 94 -23.15 -12.42 -1.89
C SER A 94 -23.13 -13.22 -0.59
N VAL A 95 -24.21 -13.15 0.18
CA VAL A 95 -24.29 -13.83 1.49
C VAL A 95 -25.42 -14.84 1.53
N ASP A 96 -25.34 -15.77 2.48
CA ASP A 96 -26.42 -16.71 2.76
C ASP A 96 -27.71 -15.95 3.07
N LYS A 97 -28.83 -16.42 2.50
CA LYS A 97 -30.16 -15.80 2.58
C LYS A 97 -30.25 -14.33 2.08
N GLY A 98 -29.18 -13.74 1.54
CA GLY A 98 -29.19 -12.41 0.93
C GLY A 98 -29.47 -11.26 1.90
N LYS A 99 -29.18 -11.39 3.20
CA LYS A 99 -29.36 -10.34 4.21
C LYS A 99 -28.51 -10.59 5.46
N PHE A 100 -28.43 -9.58 6.33
CA PHE A 100 -27.97 -9.77 7.71
C PHE A 100 -28.99 -10.57 8.55
N ASP A 101 -28.53 -11.12 9.68
CA ASP A 101 -29.33 -11.92 10.62
C ASP A 101 -29.12 -11.40 12.05
N GLY A 102 -29.70 -10.24 12.35
CA GLY A 102 -29.50 -9.51 13.60
C GLY A 102 -28.02 -9.15 13.87
N VAL A 103 -27.42 -9.79 14.88
CA VAL A 103 -26.01 -9.61 15.27
C VAL A 103 -25.13 -10.83 14.92
N ASN A 104 -25.68 -11.82 14.23
CA ASN A 104 -24.99 -13.08 13.94
C ASN A 104 -24.01 -12.95 12.77
N GLU A 105 -23.03 -13.86 12.71
CA GLU A 105 -22.21 -14.04 11.51
C GLU A 105 -23.05 -14.67 10.40
N VAL A 106 -22.97 -14.10 9.19
CA VAL A 106 -23.59 -14.63 7.97
C VAL A 106 -22.50 -15.10 7.01
N LYS A 107 -22.65 -16.30 6.45
CA LYS A 107 -21.70 -16.86 5.49
C LYS A 107 -21.71 -16.06 4.19
N VAL A 108 -20.53 -15.73 3.66
CA VAL A 108 -20.36 -15.26 2.29
C VAL A 108 -20.41 -16.47 1.35
N THR A 109 -21.36 -16.49 0.44
CA THR A 109 -21.61 -17.59 -0.50
C THR A 109 -20.93 -17.38 -1.85
N LYS A 110 -20.60 -16.13 -2.18
CA LYS A 110 -19.82 -15.76 -3.37
C LYS A 110 -18.93 -14.57 -3.03
N ILE A 111 -17.68 -14.64 -3.48
CA ILE A 111 -16.71 -13.55 -3.41
C ILE A 111 -15.98 -13.51 -4.75
N ASN A 112 -15.76 -12.31 -5.32
CA ASN A 112 -15.11 -12.21 -6.64
C ASN A 112 -13.60 -12.46 -6.59
N ASN A 113 -13.00 -12.41 -5.40
CA ASN A 113 -11.61 -12.74 -5.13
C ASN A 113 -11.44 -13.01 -3.63
N GLU A 114 -10.70 -14.04 -3.28
CA GLU A 114 -10.38 -14.38 -1.89
C GLU A 114 -9.26 -13.47 -1.36
N PHE A 115 -9.58 -12.18 -1.22
CA PHE A 115 -8.62 -11.09 -1.00
C PHE A 115 -7.86 -11.15 0.33
N LEU A 116 -8.30 -11.98 1.28
CA LEU A 116 -7.60 -12.25 2.54
C LEU A 116 -6.92 -13.62 2.54
N SER A 117 -7.09 -14.43 1.49
CA SER A 117 -6.47 -15.74 1.39
C SER A 117 -4.97 -15.64 1.22
N THR A 118 -4.29 -16.66 1.72
CA THR A 118 -2.86 -16.88 1.54
C THR A 118 -2.57 -18.38 1.54
N PRO A 119 -1.66 -18.87 0.68
CA PRO A 119 -1.24 -20.27 0.71
C PRO A 119 -0.29 -20.60 1.88
N ILE A 120 0.11 -19.60 2.67
CA ILE A 120 1.22 -19.72 3.63
C ILE A 120 0.73 -20.07 5.04
N ASN A 121 -0.50 -19.69 5.39
CA ASN A 121 -1.05 -20.00 6.71
C ASN A 121 -2.59 -20.07 6.74
N ASN A 122 -3.07 -20.63 7.85
CA ASN A 122 -4.49 -20.79 8.16
C ASN A 122 -5.00 -19.75 9.15
N ASP A 123 -4.26 -18.63 9.31
CA ASP A 123 -4.61 -17.59 10.27
C ASP A 123 -5.95 -16.93 9.88
N THR A 124 -6.65 -16.46 10.92
CA THR A 124 -7.88 -15.69 10.73
C THR A 124 -7.52 -14.25 10.37
N TYR A 125 -8.06 -13.78 9.25
CA TYR A 125 -7.91 -12.40 8.81
C TYR A 125 -9.28 -11.72 8.76
N SER A 126 -9.35 -10.48 9.24
CA SER A 126 -10.57 -9.69 9.18
C SER A 126 -10.31 -8.29 8.66
N ARG A 127 -11.34 -7.67 8.07
CA ARG A 127 -11.37 -6.26 7.70
C ARG A 127 -12.73 -5.67 8.03
N THR A 128 -12.76 -4.42 8.46
CA THR A 128 -14.00 -3.66 8.62
C THR A 128 -14.35 -2.96 7.32
N GLY A 129 -15.64 -2.70 7.13
CA GLY A 129 -16.13 -2.00 5.97
C GLY A 129 -17.64 -1.81 6.00
N THR A 130 -18.21 -1.54 4.83
CA THR A 130 -19.64 -1.27 4.67
C THR A 130 -20.20 -2.00 3.47
N VAL A 131 -21.34 -2.65 3.65
CA VAL A 131 -22.13 -3.24 2.56
C VAL A 131 -23.59 -2.90 2.79
N ALA A 132 -24.30 -2.52 1.72
CA ALA A 132 -25.70 -2.09 1.78
C ALA A 132 -25.97 -1.01 2.85
N GLY A 133 -24.99 -0.13 3.11
CA GLY A 133 -25.09 0.94 4.11
C GLY A 133 -24.88 0.51 5.57
N VAL A 134 -24.59 -0.77 5.84
CA VAL A 134 -24.37 -1.31 7.18
C VAL A 134 -22.87 -1.50 7.43
N LYS A 135 -22.37 -0.96 8.54
CA LYS A 135 -21.00 -1.19 9.02
C LYS A 135 -20.87 -2.62 9.53
N CYS A 136 -19.84 -3.32 9.07
CA CYS A 136 -19.64 -4.72 9.36
C CYS A 136 -18.17 -5.13 9.25
N THR A 137 -17.87 -6.30 9.79
CA THR A 137 -16.57 -6.96 9.65
C THR A 137 -16.71 -8.16 8.71
N ILE A 138 -15.90 -8.23 7.67
CA ILE A 138 -15.69 -9.44 6.88
C ILE A 138 -14.50 -10.21 7.46
N THR A 139 -14.65 -11.53 7.61
CA THR A 139 -13.64 -12.40 8.22
C THR A 139 -13.42 -13.64 7.37
N ARG A 140 -12.16 -13.94 7.07
CA ARG A 140 -11.68 -15.23 6.55
C ARG A 140 -11.26 -16.11 7.71
N LYS A 141 -11.73 -17.35 7.75
CA LYS A 141 -11.25 -18.43 8.64
C LYS A 141 -10.93 -19.68 7.82
N VAL A 142 -10.00 -20.50 8.31
CA VAL A 142 -9.73 -21.82 7.75
C VAL A 142 -10.02 -22.87 8.82
N GLU A 143 -11.17 -23.52 8.72
CA GLU A 143 -11.64 -24.57 9.63
C GLU A 143 -12.02 -25.81 8.79
N GLY A 144 -11.01 -26.48 8.25
CA GLY A 144 -11.17 -27.40 7.13
C GLY A 144 -11.01 -26.64 5.82
N ASP A 145 -12.12 -26.27 5.19
CA ASP A 145 -12.12 -25.39 4.02
C ASP A 145 -12.01 -23.91 4.42
N GLU A 146 -11.53 -23.06 3.51
CA GLU A 146 -11.55 -21.62 3.68
C GLU A 146 -12.99 -21.09 3.61
N VAL A 147 -13.38 -20.27 4.60
CA VAL A 147 -14.72 -19.69 4.70
C VAL A 147 -14.62 -18.19 4.98
N TYR A 148 -15.46 -17.42 4.28
CA TYR A 148 -15.69 -16.01 4.57
C TYR A 148 -17.05 -15.83 5.27
N THR A 149 -17.08 -15.00 6.30
CA THR A 149 -18.30 -14.54 6.96
C THR A 149 -18.33 -13.01 7.04
N ILE A 150 -19.52 -12.43 7.14
CA ILE A 150 -19.70 -11.03 7.54
C ILE A 150 -20.52 -10.94 8.82
N LYS A 151 -20.24 -9.92 9.62
CA LYS A 151 -20.98 -9.64 10.86
C LYS A 151 -21.23 -8.15 11.01
N PRO A 152 -22.47 -7.70 11.19
CA PRO A 152 -22.76 -6.29 11.37
C PRO A 152 -22.28 -5.83 12.75
N GLU A 153 -21.82 -4.58 12.87
CA GLU A 153 -21.36 -4.02 14.15
C GLU A 153 -22.52 -3.76 15.13
N THR A 154 -23.69 -3.47 14.59
CA THR A 154 -24.95 -3.30 15.31
C THR A 154 -26.01 -4.22 14.71
N GLU A 155 -27.04 -4.57 15.49
CA GLU A 155 -28.15 -5.41 15.01
C GLU A 155 -28.72 -4.89 13.69
N SER A 156 -28.81 -5.78 12.69
CA SER A 156 -29.28 -5.46 11.36
C SER A 156 -29.88 -6.68 10.68
N ASP A 157 -30.99 -6.48 9.97
CA ASP A 157 -31.61 -7.46 9.07
C ASP A 157 -31.65 -6.94 7.63
N VAL A 158 -30.84 -5.92 7.32
CA VAL A 158 -30.82 -5.26 6.00
C VAL A 158 -30.48 -6.27 4.90
N GLU A 159 -31.21 -6.16 3.79
CA GLU A 159 -30.97 -6.95 2.58
C GLU A 159 -29.61 -6.62 1.97
N ILE A 160 -28.91 -7.67 1.53
CA ILE A 160 -27.64 -7.60 0.81
C ILE A 160 -27.88 -8.26 -0.55
N PRO A 161 -28.22 -7.48 -1.59
CA PRO A 161 -28.36 -8.00 -2.94
C PRO A 161 -27.12 -8.77 -3.39
N ALA A 162 -27.30 -9.74 -4.29
CA ALA A 162 -26.18 -10.48 -4.84
C ALA A 162 -25.15 -9.57 -5.52
N ASP A 163 -23.86 -9.91 -5.40
CA ASP A 163 -22.74 -9.13 -5.94
C ASP A 163 -22.66 -7.68 -5.41
N SER A 164 -23.16 -7.44 -4.19
CA SER A 164 -23.04 -6.15 -3.50
C SER A 164 -21.58 -5.79 -3.26
N VAL A 165 -21.25 -4.51 -3.42
CA VAL A 165 -19.91 -4.00 -3.12
C VAL A 165 -19.73 -3.88 -1.61
N PHE A 166 -18.68 -4.52 -1.09
CA PHE A 166 -18.18 -4.32 0.26
C PHE A 166 -17.07 -3.25 0.20
N GLU A 167 -17.34 -2.07 0.73
CA GLU A 167 -16.40 -0.96 0.78
C GLU A 167 -15.51 -1.10 2.01
N LEU A 168 -14.21 -1.38 1.82
CA LEU A 168 -13.24 -1.55 2.89
C LEU A 168 -12.92 -0.21 3.56
N ASP A 169 -12.99 -0.14 4.89
CA ASP A 169 -12.75 1.11 5.62
C ASP A 169 -11.32 1.64 5.41
N ASP A 170 -10.32 0.76 5.42
CA ASP A 170 -8.92 1.13 5.22
C ASP A 170 -8.66 1.66 3.81
N ALA A 171 -9.29 1.08 2.79
CA ALA A 171 -9.19 1.55 1.42
C ALA A 171 -9.70 2.99 1.29
N VAL A 172 -10.87 3.28 1.87
CA VAL A 172 -11.47 4.62 1.87
C VAL A 172 -10.61 5.61 2.65
N ARG A 173 -10.16 5.20 3.85
CA ARG A 173 -9.36 6.03 4.75
C ARG A 173 -8.00 6.39 4.17
N LEU A 174 -7.36 5.46 3.44
CA LEU A 174 -6.02 5.64 2.87
C LEU A 174 -6.04 6.14 1.42
N ARG A 175 -7.21 6.44 0.86
CA ARG A 175 -7.39 6.89 -0.52
C ARG A 175 -6.64 8.20 -0.83
N SER A 176 -6.51 9.09 0.17
CA SER A 176 -5.75 10.35 0.06
C SER A 176 -4.27 10.23 0.42
N ALA A 177 -3.83 9.11 1.00
CA ALA A 177 -2.47 8.94 1.48
C ALA A 177 -1.46 8.92 0.33
N THR A 178 -0.18 9.13 0.66
CA THR A 178 0.89 8.80 -0.30
C THR A 178 1.08 7.29 -0.28
N GLN A 179 0.85 6.63 -1.42
CA GLN A 179 0.83 5.17 -1.47
C GLN A 179 2.13 4.59 -2.04
N ILE A 180 2.67 3.58 -1.36
CA ILE A 180 3.84 2.82 -1.75
C ILE A 180 3.34 1.43 -2.16
N LEU A 181 3.44 1.12 -3.46
CA LEU A 181 2.86 -0.10 -4.04
C LEU A 181 3.99 -1.08 -4.40
N TRP A 182 4.06 -2.21 -3.70
CA TRP A 182 5.06 -3.26 -3.95
C TRP A 182 4.39 -4.60 -4.27
N TYR A 183 4.11 -4.82 -5.55
CA TYR A 183 3.27 -5.91 -6.05
C TYR A 183 4.09 -6.90 -6.87
N GLY A 184 3.64 -8.15 -6.93
CA GLY A 184 3.96 -9.05 -8.05
C GLY A 184 4.92 -10.18 -7.79
N ARG A 185 5.65 -10.21 -6.66
CA ARG A 185 6.64 -11.28 -6.40
C ARG A 185 6.00 -12.67 -6.42
N ASN A 186 4.81 -12.81 -5.85
CA ASN A 186 4.06 -14.08 -5.83
C ASN A 186 3.32 -14.39 -7.14
N ASN A 187 3.35 -13.49 -8.14
CA ASN A 187 2.81 -13.78 -9.47
C ASN A 187 3.87 -14.42 -10.38
N ILE A 188 5.17 -14.26 -10.08
CA ILE A 188 6.26 -14.74 -10.96
C ILE A 188 6.21 -16.27 -11.09
N GLY A 189 6.42 -16.74 -12.32
CA GLY A 189 6.22 -18.13 -12.73
C GLY A 189 4.87 -18.38 -13.39
N ASN A 190 3.87 -17.52 -13.17
CA ASN A 190 2.58 -17.60 -13.86
C ASN A 190 2.66 -16.97 -15.24
N PHE A 191 1.99 -17.59 -16.23
CA PHE A 191 2.01 -17.11 -17.63
C PHE A 191 1.44 -15.70 -17.80
N ASN A 192 0.44 -15.33 -17.01
CA ASN A 192 -0.27 -14.05 -17.06
C ASN A 192 0.20 -13.04 -16.00
N ALA A 193 1.35 -13.29 -15.34
CA ALA A 193 1.84 -12.47 -14.23
C ALA A 193 1.89 -10.98 -14.57
N GLU A 194 2.42 -10.64 -15.75
CA GLU A 194 2.54 -9.26 -16.20
C GLU A 194 1.19 -8.55 -16.26
N ASP A 195 0.21 -9.13 -16.97
CA ASP A 195 -1.11 -8.52 -17.16
C ASP A 195 -1.83 -8.34 -15.82
N GLU A 196 -1.73 -9.33 -14.92
CA GLU A 196 -2.30 -9.24 -13.57
C GLU A 196 -1.67 -8.12 -12.75
N ILE A 197 -0.34 -8.00 -12.76
CA ILE A 197 0.38 -6.97 -12.01
C ILE A 197 0.05 -5.59 -12.57
N MET A 198 0.10 -5.42 -13.89
CA MET A 198 -0.11 -4.13 -14.55
C MET A 198 -1.54 -3.64 -14.35
N SER A 199 -2.54 -4.51 -14.52
CA SER A 199 -3.95 -4.15 -14.33
C SER A 199 -4.31 -3.87 -12.87
N ALA A 200 -3.73 -4.62 -11.93
CA ALA A 200 -3.90 -4.40 -10.50
C ALA A 200 -3.32 -3.04 -10.06
N LEU A 201 -2.11 -2.70 -10.52
CA LEU A 201 -1.48 -1.41 -10.24
C LEU A 201 -2.25 -0.25 -10.88
N ASP A 202 -2.68 -0.39 -12.14
CA ASP A 202 -3.49 0.64 -12.82
C ASP A 202 -4.78 0.94 -12.07
N SER A 203 -5.48 -0.11 -11.63
CA SER A 203 -6.72 0.02 -10.87
C SER A 203 -6.46 0.64 -9.50
N SER A 204 -5.37 0.24 -8.83
CA SER A 204 -4.97 0.82 -7.54
C SER A 204 -4.65 2.31 -7.63
N ILE A 205 -3.91 2.72 -8.66
CA ILE A 205 -3.56 4.13 -8.92
C ILE A 205 -4.78 4.93 -9.40
N ALA A 206 -5.70 4.31 -10.14
CA ALA A 206 -6.96 4.94 -10.53
C ALA A 206 -7.83 5.31 -9.31
N TYR A 207 -7.76 4.50 -8.24
CA TYR A 207 -8.52 4.71 -7.02
C TYR A 207 -7.99 5.85 -6.12
N ILE A 208 -6.70 6.14 -6.15
CA ILE A 208 -6.08 7.22 -5.34
C ILE A 208 -6.73 8.57 -5.65
N SER A 209 -7.03 9.35 -4.60
CA SER A 209 -7.61 10.69 -4.72
C SER A 209 -6.62 11.69 -5.33
N ASP A 210 -7.14 12.68 -6.06
CA ASP A 210 -6.31 13.77 -6.58
C ASP A 210 -5.90 14.76 -5.47
N PRO A 211 -4.66 15.30 -5.51
CA PRO A 211 -3.59 14.90 -6.41
C PRO A 211 -3.02 13.52 -6.03
N LYS A 212 -2.90 12.64 -7.04
CA LYS A 212 -2.39 11.28 -6.83
C LYS A 212 -0.94 11.30 -6.40
N ARG A 213 -0.66 10.68 -5.26
CA ARG A 213 0.70 10.53 -4.71
C ARG A 213 1.01 9.07 -4.53
N TYR A 214 1.87 8.54 -5.38
CA TYR A 214 2.26 7.14 -5.31
C TYR A 214 3.67 6.88 -5.82
N VAL A 215 4.24 5.77 -5.37
CA VAL A 215 5.43 5.17 -5.96
C VAL A 215 5.16 3.69 -6.22
N VAL A 216 5.72 3.17 -7.31
CA VAL A 216 5.65 1.76 -7.69
C VAL A 216 7.03 1.15 -7.57
N LEU A 217 7.15 0.09 -6.78
CA LEU A 217 8.39 -0.64 -6.62
C LEU A 217 8.47 -1.74 -7.69
N GLY A 218 9.67 -1.94 -8.22
CA GLY A 218 9.96 -3.11 -9.04
C GLY A 218 9.76 -4.42 -8.27
N ILE A 219 9.68 -5.51 -9.02
CA ILE A 219 9.66 -6.86 -8.47
C ILE A 219 11.09 -7.23 -8.10
N LEU A 220 11.28 -7.61 -6.85
CA LEU A 220 12.55 -8.12 -6.34
C LEU A 220 12.80 -9.53 -6.87
N LEU A 221 14.01 -9.83 -7.34
CA LEU A 221 14.41 -11.19 -7.70
C LEU A 221 14.44 -12.10 -6.47
N ALA A 222 13.99 -13.34 -6.60
CA ALA A 222 14.28 -14.37 -5.61
C ALA A 222 15.71 -14.90 -5.83
N THR A 223 16.30 -15.53 -4.81
CA THR A 223 17.63 -16.15 -4.88
C THR A 223 17.83 -17.07 -6.11
N PRO A 224 16.87 -17.93 -6.52
CA PRO A 224 17.04 -18.76 -7.71
C PRO A 224 16.83 -18.03 -9.04
N ASP A 225 16.31 -16.80 -9.04
CA ASP A 225 16.04 -16.02 -10.26
C ASP A 225 17.33 -15.38 -10.81
N ASN A 226 18.35 -16.18 -11.05
CA ASN A 226 19.63 -15.72 -11.60
C ASN A 226 19.53 -15.46 -13.11
N GLU A 227 20.43 -14.62 -13.61
CA GLU A 227 20.51 -14.28 -15.04
C GLU A 227 20.48 -15.55 -15.93
N GLY A 228 19.61 -15.53 -16.94
CA GLY A 228 19.39 -16.66 -17.85
C GLY A 228 18.29 -17.64 -17.44
N THR A 229 17.70 -17.52 -16.25
CA THR A 229 16.51 -18.29 -15.86
C THR A 229 15.22 -17.70 -16.44
N SER A 230 14.16 -18.50 -16.57
CA SER A 230 12.85 -18.03 -17.06
C SER A 230 12.25 -16.96 -16.15
N ASN A 231 12.35 -17.15 -14.83
CA ASN A 231 11.83 -16.20 -13.86
C ASN A 231 12.61 -14.88 -13.88
N TYR A 232 13.94 -14.93 -14.03
CA TYR A 232 14.74 -13.72 -14.21
C TYR A 232 14.27 -12.92 -15.41
N ASN A 233 14.14 -13.57 -16.58
CA ASN A 233 13.68 -12.89 -17.80
C ASN A 233 12.28 -12.29 -17.62
N GLN A 234 11.35 -13.03 -17.02
CA GLN A 234 10.01 -12.54 -16.73
C GLN A 234 10.03 -11.32 -15.80
N VAL A 235 10.81 -11.36 -14.70
CA VAL A 235 10.94 -10.23 -13.77
C VAL A 235 11.54 -9.01 -14.47
N MET A 236 12.53 -9.20 -15.34
CA MET A 236 13.15 -8.11 -16.09
C MET A 236 12.21 -7.48 -17.11
N ASP A 237 11.45 -8.28 -17.86
CA ASP A 237 10.45 -7.77 -18.80
C ASP A 237 9.37 -6.95 -18.09
N ILE A 238 8.87 -7.45 -16.95
CA ILE A 238 7.86 -6.74 -16.16
C ILE A 238 8.46 -5.47 -15.56
N ASN A 239 9.65 -5.52 -14.96
CA ASN A 239 10.30 -4.35 -14.39
C ASN A 239 10.58 -3.27 -15.44
N GLN A 240 10.98 -3.64 -16.66
CA GLN A 240 11.15 -2.71 -17.76
C GLN A 240 9.83 -2.01 -18.12
N LYS A 241 8.71 -2.75 -18.13
CA LYS A 241 7.37 -2.20 -18.37
C LYS A 241 6.91 -1.28 -17.24
N LEU A 242 7.13 -1.67 -15.98
CA LEU A 242 6.84 -0.82 -14.82
C LEU A 242 7.64 0.50 -14.88
N ALA A 243 8.94 0.42 -15.15
CA ALA A 243 9.81 1.59 -15.30
C ALA A 243 9.33 2.51 -16.43
N SER A 244 9.04 1.93 -17.60
CA SER A 244 8.58 2.68 -18.77
C SER A 244 7.24 3.38 -18.53
N LYS A 245 6.31 2.72 -17.82
CA LYS A 245 4.96 3.24 -17.59
C LYS A 245 4.91 4.28 -16.46
N TYR A 246 5.55 3.99 -15.33
CA TYR A 246 5.46 4.83 -14.13
C TYR A 246 6.57 5.87 -14.04
N GLY A 247 7.63 5.74 -14.85
CA GLY A 247 8.67 6.75 -15.04
C GLY A 247 9.23 7.25 -13.71
N ASN A 248 9.05 8.55 -13.46
CA ASN A 248 9.56 9.18 -12.24
C ASN A 248 8.99 8.57 -10.95
N ALA A 249 7.81 7.94 -10.95
CA ALA A 249 7.21 7.30 -9.78
C ALA A 249 7.71 5.85 -9.55
N TYR A 250 8.58 5.32 -10.41
CA TYR A 250 9.13 3.97 -10.28
C TYR A 250 10.38 3.94 -9.40
N VAL A 251 10.54 2.85 -8.63
CA VAL A 251 11.74 2.56 -7.83
C VAL A 251 12.29 1.19 -8.21
N GLU A 252 13.53 1.17 -8.68
CA GLU A 252 14.22 -0.04 -9.13
C GLU A 252 14.59 -0.99 -7.98
N MET A 253 14.37 -2.29 -8.18
CA MET A 253 14.81 -3.38 -7.29
C MET A 253 16.07 -4.10 -7.82
N THR A 254 16.97 -3.35 -8.44
CA THR A 254 18.28 -3.82 -8.91
C THR A 254 19.22 -4.11 -7.74
N PRO A 255 20.26 -4.95 -7.90
CA PRO A 255 21.28 -5.15 -6.87
C PRO A 255 21.87 -3.82 -6.38
N PRO A 256 22.22 -3.71 -5.08
CA PRO A 256 22.72 -2.46 -4.53
C PRO A 256 24.09 -2.10 -5.09
N THR A 257 24.30 -0.81 -5.31
CA THR A 257 25.62 -0.28 -5.66
C THR A 257 26.56 -0.31 -4.44
N PRO A 258 27.90 -0.23 -4.63
CA PRO A 258 28.84 -0.10 -3.51
C PRO A 258 28.53 1.10 -2.58
N ALA A 259 28.05 2.20 -3.14
CA ALA A 259 27.66 3.38 -2.37
C ALA A 259 26.45 3.08 -1.46
N GLU A 260 25.40 2.46 -2.02
CA GLU A 260 24.21 2.09 -1.25
C GLU A 260 24.57 1.10 -0.13
N MET A 261 25.37 0.07 -0.42
CA MET A 261 25.84 -0.87 0.61
C MET A 261 26.63 -0.16 1.72
N SER A 262 27.48 0.80 1.36
CA SER A 262 28.22 1.60 2.35
C SER A 262 27.29 2.45 3.23
N GLU A 263 26.20 3.00 2.70
CA GLU A 263 25.23 3.80 3.46
C GLU A 263 24.56 3.00 4.60
N VAL A 264 24.46 1.67 4.44
CA VAL A 264 23.90 0.77 5.46
C VAL A 264 24.96 -0.01 6.24
N ASN A 265 26.22 0.44 6.18
CA ASN A 265 27.37 -0.20 6.81
C ASN A 265 27.47 -1.69 6.43
N TYR A 266 27.34 -1.99 5.15
CA TYR A 266 27.49 -3.32 4.58
C TYR A 266 28.74 -3.39 3.71
N THR A 267 29.55 -4.43 3.91
CA THR A 267 30.70 -4.75 3.06
C THR A 267 30.46 -6.13 2.49
N PRO A 268 30.34 -6.27 1.15
CA PRO A 268 30.08 -7.56 0.53
C PRO A 268 31.26 -8.51 0.71
N ASP A 269 30.97 -9.81 0.86
CA ASP A 269 31.95 -10.88 0.71
C ASP A 269 32.04 -11.37 -0.74
N SER A 270 32.87 -12.39 -1.01
CA SER A 270 33.01 -12.94 -2.36
C SER A 270 31.73 -13.60 -2.90
N ASN A 271 30.85 -14.09 -2.02
CA ASN A 271 29.58 -14.68 -2.44
C ASN A 271 28.58 -13.60 -2.84
N ASP A 272 28.53 -12.50 -2.07
CA ASP A 272 27.73 -11.33 -2.40
C ASP A 272 28.15 -10.71 -3.74
N GLU A 273 29.45 -10.59 -3.99
CA GLU A 273 29.98 -10.12 -5.27
C GLU A 273 29.55 -11.04 -6.43
N SER A 274 29.52 -12.35 -6.20
CA SER A 274 29.02 -13.31 -7.18
C SER A 274 27.52 -13.12 -7.45
N ASP A 275 26.70 -12.89 -6.43
CA ASP A 275 25.26 -12.65 -6.58
C ASP A 275 25.00 -11.36 -7.37
N ILE A 276 25.75 -10.28 -7.07
CA ILE A 276 25.67 -9.00 -7.81
C ILE A 276 26.07 -9.19 -9.27
N ALA A 277 27.10 -9.99 -9.54
CA ALA A 277 27.53 -10.31 -10.91
C ALA A 277 26.42 -11.04 -11.69
N GLN A 278 25.61 -11.86 -11.01
CA GLN A 278 24.42 -12.54 -11.54
C GLN A 278 23.15 -11.65 -11.55
N LYS A 279 23.31 -10.33 -11.33
CA LYS A 279 22.23 -9.34 -11.27
C LYS A 279 21.21 -9.58 -10.16
N ASN A 280 21.59 -10.30 -9.11
CA ASN A 280 20.74 -10.62 -7.99
C ASN A 280 21.11 -9.82 -6.72
N PHE A 281 20.15 -9.64 -5.82
CA PHE A 281 20.40 -9.07 -4.51
C PHE A 281 21.34 -9.98 -3.71
N PRO A 282 22.41 -9.44 -3.09
CA PRO A 282 23.38 -10.21 -2.30
C PRO A 282 22.75 -11.07 -1.23
N ARG A 283 23.19 -12.32 -1.10
CA ARG A 283 22.69 -13.23 -0.05
C ARG A 283 22.90 -12.71 1.37
N GLY A 284 23.97 -11.98 1.66
CA GLY A 284 24.16 -11.42 3.00
C GLY A 284 23.26 -10.22 3.31
N LEU A 285 22.46 -9.74 2.34
CA LEU A 285 21.35 -8.80 2.53
C LEU A 285 19.97 -9.47 2.54
N ARG A 286 19.93 -10.80 2.40
CA ARG A 286 18.71 -11.61 2.50
C ARG A 286 18.46 -12.08 3.92
N ALA A 287 17.27 -12.62 4.15
CA ALA A 287 16.92 -13.24 5.43
C ALA A 287 17.96 -14.30 5.82
N ALA A 288 18.19 -14.48 7.12
CA ALA A 288 19.21 -15.41 7.62
C ALA A 288 18.82 -16.89 7.42
N ASP A 289 17.53 -17.18 7.23
CA ASP A 289 17.05 -18.52 6.91
C ASP A 289 17.42 -18.88 5.47
N SER A 290 18.26 -19.90 5.30
CA SER A 290 18.70 -20.35 3.98
C SER A 290 17.59 -20.95 3.11
N THR A 291 16.42 -21.25 3.68
CA THR A 291 15.23 -21.69 2.94
C THR A 291 14.35 -20.52 2.50
N ASP A 292 14.63 -19.31 3.01
CA ASP A 292 13.99 -18.08 2.57
C ASP A 292 14.72 -17.51 1.35
N GLU A 293 14.15 -17.80 0.19
CA GLU A 293 14.72 -17.38 -1.09
C GLU A 293 14.27 -15.96 -1.52
N ILE A 294 13.38 -15.31 -0.77
CA ILE A 294 12.71 -14.10 -1.24
C ILE A 294 13.11 -12.90 -0.40
N HIS A 295 13.06 -13.04 0.92
CA HIS A 295 12.99 -11.87 1.77
C HIS A 295 14.36 -11.28 2.12
N LEU A 296 14.32 -10.03 2.57
CA LEU A 296 15.49 -9.24 2.93
C LEU A 296 15.67 -9.24 4.44
N ASN A 297 16.91 -9.05 4.90
CA ASN A 297 17.16 -8.72 6.30
C ASN A 297 17.06 -7.20 6.54
N ASP A 298 17.32 -6.76 7.77
CA ASP A 298 17.25 -5.35 8.17
C ASP A 298 18.05 -4.41 7.25
N LYS A 299 19.27 -4.81 6.85
CA LYS A 299 20.10 -4.00 5.95
C LYS A 299 19.56 -3.99 4.53
N GLY A 300 19.07 -5.14 4.05
CA GLY A 300 18.41 -5.25 2.75
C GLY A 300 17.17 -4.35 2.68
N TYR A 301 16.31 -4.37 3.71
CA TYR A 301 15.15 -3.47 3.77
C TYR A 301 15.55 -2.01 3.93
N GLN A 302 16.58 -1.69 4.71
CA GLN A 302 17.06 -0.32 4.84
C GLN A 302 17.55 0.25 3.50
N LEU A 303 18.20 -0.56 2.65
CA LEU A 303 18.60 -0.16 1.30
C LEU A 303 17.38 0.20 0.43
N VAL A 304 16.39 -0.69 0.37
CA VAL A 304 15.16 -0.44 -0.39
C VAL A 304 14.42 0.78 0.17
N ALA A 305 14.39 0.93 1.49
CA ALA A 305 13.77 2.07 2.15
C ALA A 305 14.47 3.39 1.82
N ASN A 306 15.80 3.41 1.74
CA ASN A 306 16.56 4.58 1.32
C ASN A 306 16.21 4.99 -0.12
N ARG A 307 16.09 4.03 -1.05
CA ARG A 307 15.65 4.28 -2.43
C ARG A 307 14.27 4.91 -2.48
N VAL A 308 13.31 4.36 -1.73
CA VAL A 308 11.95 4.89 -1.66
C VAL A 308 11.93 6.28 -1.01
N ALA A 309 12.63 6.48 0.11
CA ALA A 309 12.69 7.78 0.77
C ALA A 309 13.31 8.86 -0.12
N LYS A 310 14.37 8.53 -0.87
CA LYS A 310 14.94 9.41 -1.88
C LYS A 310 13.91 9.75 -2.95
N LYS A 311 13.19 8.74 -3.46
CA LYS A 311 12.16 8.93 -4.46
C LYS A 311 11.01 9.84 -4.00
N LEU A 312 10.50 9.62 -2.79
CA LEU A 312 9.46 10.45 -2.20
C LEU A 312 9.90 11.92 -2.08
N LYS A 313 11.16 12.16 -1.70
CA LYS A 313 11.75 13.52 -1.65
C LYS A 313 11.86 14.16 -3.04
N GLU A 314 12.29 13.40 -4.06
CA GLU A 314 12.36 13.88 -5.45
C GLU A 314 10.99 14.30 -5.99
N LEU A 315 9.95 13.52 -5.65
CA LEU A 315 8.56 13.79 -6.05
C LEU A 315 7.87 14.87 -5.19
N LYS A 316 8.53 15.32 -4.11
CA LYS A 316 8.00 16.28 -3.13
C LYS A 316 6.70 15.79 -2.47
N TYR A 317 6.63 14.49 -2.16
CA TYR A 317 5.50 13.87 -1.46
C TYR A 317 5.60 13.90 0.05
#